data_AF-A0A5C0ZHD5-F1
#
_entry.id   AF-A0A5C0ZHD5-F1
#
_cell.length_a   1.000
_cell.length_b   1.000
_cell.length_c   1.000
_cell.angle_alpha   90.00
_cell.angle_beta   90.00
_cell.angle_gamma   90.00
#
_symmetry.space_group_name_H-M   'P 1'
#
loop_
_entity.id
_entity.type
_entity.pdbx_description
1 polymer ?
#
loop_
_entity_poly.entity_id
_entity_poly.type
_entity_poly.pdbx_seq_one_letter_code
_entity_poly.pdbx_strand_id
1 'polypeptide(L)'
;MKKVSSIMVGKIIKLRVWIAGIVLVCSCGNANVSSRTDDDGKELYMQIAFEDFFDNDVLDLYIDNKLVVQHDTLKSGFSDGVTNTVLSILKSKDRYIIDVHKQSIEYVPKNDTVFVSVVLNGNKNDYQIDQHKGKYVGFSKNKDGSLEFGQSEERPMYD
;
A
#
# COMPACT_ATOMS: atom_id res chain seq x y z
N MET A 1 -40.90 56.18 63.91
CA MET A 1 -42.31 55.95 63.47
C MET A 1 -42.52 56.64 62.11
N LYS A 2 -43.36 56.03 61.24
CA LYS A 2 -43.72 56.34 59.82
C LYS A 2 -42.68 55.90 58.78
N LYS A 3 -42.88 54.80 58.02
CA LYS A 3 -43.78 54.53 56.84
C LYS A 3 -43.43 55.42 55.63
N VAL A 4 -43.38 55.00 54.35
CA VAL A 4 -43.62 53.74 53.61
C VAL A 4 -43.20 53.95 52.13
N SER A 5 -42.77 52.87 51.48
CA SER A 5 -42.80 52.45 50.05
C SER A 5 -42.55 53.40 48.86
N SER A 6 -41.77 52.87 47.90
CA SER A 6 -42.19 52.68 46.49
C SER A 6 -41.23 51.67 45.82
N ILE A 7 -41.61 50.40 45.62
CA ILE A 7 -42.13 49.80 44.37
C ILE A 7 -41.38 50.26 43.10
N MET A 8 -40.60 49.35 42.49
CA MET A 8 -40.78 49.08 41.06
C MET A 8 -40.34 47.66 40.69
N VAL A 9 -41.29 46.94 40.12
CA VAL A 9 -41.24 45.59 39.56
C VAL A 9 -40.68 45.68 38.14
N GLY A 10 -39.83 44.74 37.71
CA GLY A 10 -39.35 44.75 36.33
C GLY A 10 -38.59 43.50 35.87
N LYS A 11 -39.34 42.56 35.28
CA LYS A 11 -38.98 41.71 34.12
C LYS A 11 -37.91 40.60 34.26
N ILE A 12 -38.43 39.38 34.43
CA ILE A 12 -38.28 38.18 33.56
C ILE A 12 -37.20 38.29 32.46
N ILE A 13 -36.23 37.35 32.45
CA ILE A 13 -35.87 36.50 31.30
C ILE A 13 -35.31 35.18 31.85
N LYS A 14 -36.03 34.07 31.59
CA LYS A 14 -35.49 32.71 31.64
C LYS A 14 -34.75 32.48 30.33
N LEU A 15 -33.45 32.17 30.36
CA LEU A 15 -32.76 31.60 29.20
C LEU A 15 -32.22 30.23 29.58
N ARG A 16 -32.97 29.20 29.18
CA ARG A 16 -32.53 27.81 29.17
C ARG A 16 -31.57 27.66 28.00
N VAL A 17 -30.29 27.39 28.27
CA VAL A 17 -29.37 26.91 27.25
C VAL A 17 -29.21 25.41 27.46
N TRP A 18 -29.89 24.65 26.61
CA TRP A 18 -29.68 23.22 26.43
C TRP A 18 -28.39 23.04 25.63
N ILE A 19 -27.33 22.57 26.27
CA ILE A 19 -26.14 22.09 25.55
C ILE A 19 -26.41 20.62 25.20
N ALA A 20 -27.05 20.41 24.06
CA ALA A 20 -26.98 19.15 23.34
C ALA A 20 -25.75 19.23 22.43
N GLY A 21 -24.66 18.59 22.82
CA GLY A 21 -23.38 18.64 22.12
C GLY A 21 -22.77 17.25 21.98
N ILE A 22 -23.27 16.52 20.98
CA ILE A 22 -22.54 15.62 20.06
C ILE A 22 -21.35 14.86 20.69
N VAL A 23 -21.60 13.61 21.09
CA VAL A 23 -20.56 12.57 21.11
C VAL A 23 -20.79 11.69 19.89
N LEU A 24 -20.16 12.08 18.78
CA LEU A 24 -20.07 11.29 17.56
C LEU A 24 -18.99 10.23 17.83
N VAL A 25 -19.41 9.08 18.36
CA VAL A 25 -18.54 7.92 18.47
C VAL A 25 -18.39 7.36 17.05
N CYS A 26 -17.41 7.86 16.30
CA CYS A 26 -16.89 7.16 15.13
C CYS A 26 -16.21 5.89 15.63
N SER A 27 -17.01 4.85 15.86
CA SER A 27 -16.51 3.49 16.00
C SER A 27 -16.10 3.02 14.59
N CYS A 28 -14.95 3.47 14.12
CA CYS A 28 -14.22 2.78 13.06
C CYS A 28 -13.55 1.55 13.71
N GLY A 29 -14.38 0.59 14.12
CA GLY A 29 -13.94 -0.69 14.64
C GLY A 29 -13.52 -1.58 13.48
N ASN A 30 -12.20 -1.80 13.37
CA ASN A 30 -11.51 -2.86 12.63
C ASN A 30 -12.18 -3.34 11.34
N ALA A 31 -11.75 -2.79 10.21
CA ALA A 31 -11.68 -3.58 9.00
C ALA A 31 -10.69 -4.72 9.27
N ASN A 32 -11.20 -5.91 9.63
CA ASN A 32 -10.43 -7.13 9.50
C ASN A 32 -10.12 -7.29 8.01
N VAL A 33 -8.93 -6.82 7.61
CA VAL A 33 -8.35 -7.14 6.32
C VAL A 33 -8.19 -8.66 6.32
N SER A 34 -9.11 -9.32 5.63
CA SER A 34 -9.03 -10.74 5.34
C SER A 34 -7.74 -10.97 4.55
N SER A 35 -6.68 -11.39 5.23
CA SER A 35 -5.50 -11.97 4.61
C SER A 35 -5.99 -13.21 3.88
N ARG A 36 -6.20 -13.11 2.57
CA ARG A 36 -6.49 -14.26 1.72
C ARG A 36 -5.26 -15.15 1.74
N THR A 37 -5.30 -16.16 2.59
CA THR A 37 -4.38 -17.27 2.60
C THR A 37 -4.71 -18.16 1.40
N ASP A 38 -3.71 -18.58 0.64
CA ASP A 38 -3.90 -19.61 -0.39
C ASP A 38 -4.19 -20.98 0.25
N ASP A 39 -4.63 -21.94 -0.56
CA ASP A 39 -4.95 -23.31 -0.10
C ASP A 39 -3.76 -24.02 0.56
N ASP A 40 -2.53 -23.53 0.31
CA ASP A 40 -1.27 -24.02 0.88
C ASP A 40 -0.90 -23.35 2.21
N GLY A 41 -1.73 -22.45 2.73
CA GLY A 41 -1.48 -21.77 4.00
C GLY A 41 -0.45 -20.63 3.89
N LYS A 42 -0.16 -20.14 2.68
CA LYS A 42 0.72 -18.99 2.45
C LYS A 42 -0.10 -17.71 2.32
N GLU A 43 0.42 -16.66 2.91
CA GLU A 43 -0.14 -15.31 2.83
C GLU A 43 0.72 -14.46 1.90
N LEU A 44 0.10 -13.69 1.01
CA LEU A 44 0.82 -12.71 0.21
C LEU A 44 1.31 -11.57 1.10
N TYR A 45 2.63 -11.47 1.26
CA TYR A 45 3.28 -10.36 1.94
C TYR A 45 3.43 -9.16 1.00
N MET A 46 3.92 -9.38 -0.22
CA MET A 46 4.10 -8.34 -1.22
C MET A 46 4.08 -8.95 -2.63
N GLN A 47 3.57 -8.22 -3.62
CA GLN A 47 3.68 -8.54 -5.03
C GLN A 47 4.29 -7.35 -5.76
N ILE A 48 5.26 -7.61 -6.62
CA ILE A 48 5.88 -6.62 -7.50
C ILE A 48 5.60 -7.04 -8.93
N ALA A 49 4.99 -6.16 -9.71
CA ALA A 49 4.72 -6.34 -11.13
C ALA A 49 5.38 -5.22 -11.94
N PHE A 50 5.83 -5.58 -13.14
CA PHE A 50 6.18 -4.61 -14.17
C PHE A 50 5.04 -4.58 -15.19
N GLU A 51 4.55 -3.38 -15.47
CA GLU A 51 3.28 -3.13 -16.15
C GLU A 51 3.56 -2.47 -17.49
N ASP A 52 3.07 -1.25 -17.72
CA ASP A 52 2.95 -0.68 -19.05
C ASP A 52 4.29 -0.27 -19.69
N PHE A 53 4.28 -0.35 -21.03
CA PHE A 53 5.27 0.22 -21.95
C PHE A 53 6.67 -0.41 -21.96
N PHE A 54 6.87 -1.59 -21.38
CA PHE A 54 8.10 -2.36 -21.56
C PHE A 54 8.11 -3.07 -22.91
N ASP A 55 9.21 -2.94 -23.66
CA ASP A 55 9.38 -3.51 -25.00
C ASP A 55 10.80 -4.08 -25.16
N ASN A 56 10.96 -5.31 -24.70
CA ASN A 56 12.22 -6.05 -24.66
C ASN A 56 13.32 -5.34 -23.86
N ASP A 57 12.93 -4.68 -22.77
CA ASP A 57 13.87 -4.07 -21.84
C ASP A 57 14.54 -5.15 -20.98
N VAL A 58 15.80 -4.93 -20.61
CA VAL A 58 16.56 -5.85 -19.76
C VAL A 58 16.47 -5.43 -18.29
N LEU A 59 16.07 -6.35 -17.43
CA LEU A 59 15.88 -6.17 -16.00
C LEU A 59 16.89 -7.00 -15.20
N ASP A 60 17.58 -6.32 -14.27
CA ASP A 60 18.02 -6.96 -13.02
C ASP A 60 17.20 -6.40 -11.85
N LEU A 61 16.73 -7.29 -10.97
CA LEU A 61 15.94 -6.92 -9.79
C LEU A 61 16.64 -7.38 -8.52
N TYR A 62 16.78 -6.46 -7.58
CA TYR A 62 17.32 -6.73 -6.26
C TYR A 62 16.29 -6.42 -5.18
N ILE A 63 16.18 -7.31 -4.20
CA ILE A 63 15.37 -7.14 -3.00
C ILE A 63 16.31 -7.20 -1.79
N ASP A 64 16.37 -6.14 -0.99
CA ASP A 64 17.29 -6.00 0.15
C ASP A 64 18.76 -6.35 -0.19
N ASN A 65 19.24 -5.86 -1.33
CA ASN A 65 20.57 -6.13 -1.92
C ASN A 65 20.82 -7.58 -2.38
N LYS A 66 19.79 -8.44 -2.39
CA LYS A 66 19.88 -9.78 -2.97
C LYS A 66 19.38 -9.75 -4.41
N LEU A 67 20.19 -10.23 -5.35
CA LEU A 67 19.78 -10.40 -6.74
C LEU A 67 18.71 -11.50 -6.82
N VAL A 68 17.54 -11.15 -7.34
CA VAL A 68 16.37 -12.03 -7.42
C VAL A 68 16.05 -12.39 -8.87
N VAL A 69 16.20 -11.43 -9.78
CA VAL A 69 16.02 -11.62 -11.22
C VAL A 69 17.26 -11.06 -11.92
N GLN A 70 17.80 -11.79 -12.88
CA GLN A 70 19.01 -11.40 -13.60
C GLN A 70 18.79 -11.48 -15.11
N HIS A 71 19.11 -10.40 -15.83
CA HIS A 71 19.03 -10.23 -17.27
C HIS A 71 17.71 -10.70 -17.88
N ASP A 72 16.62 -10.44 -17.18
CA ASP A 72 15.30 -10.84 -17.63
C ASP A 72 14.77 -9.86 -18.67
N THR A 73 14.02 -10.35 -19.65
CA THR A 73 13.47 -9.51 -20.71
C THR A 73 12.04 -9.17 -20.36
N LEU A 74 11.78 -7.89 -20.12
CA LEU A 74 10.44 -7.37 -19.89
C LEU A 74 9.76 -7.02 -21.21
N LYS A 75 8.56 -7.55 -21.38
CA LYS A 75 7.67 -7.17 -22.47
C LYS A 75 6.24 -7.11 -21.97
N SER A 76 5.62 -5.94 -22.04
CA SER A 76 4.24 -5.74 -21.61
C SER A 76 3.27 -6.55 -22.47
N GLY A 77 2.31 -7.20 -21.82
CA GLY A 77 1.19 -7.86 -22.48
C GLY A 77 0.35 -6.85 -23.26
N PHE A 78 -0.10 -7.24 -24.45
CA PHE A 78 -0.95 -6.35 -25.26
C PHE A 78 -2.36 -6.18 -24.67
N SER A 79 -2.85 -7.19 -23.95
CA SER A 79 -4.18 -7.17 -23.34
C SER A 79 -4.18 -6.41 -22.02
N ASP A 80 -3.30 -6.79 -21.11
CA ASP A 80 -3.34 -6.44 -19.69
C ASP A 80 -2.22 -5.50 -19.25
N GLY A 81 -1.30 -5.14 -20.16
CA GLY A 81 -0.15 -4.29 -19.84
C GLY A 81 0.93 -4.99 -18.99
N VAL A 82 0.59 -6.03 -18.24
CA VAL A 82 1.51 -6.75 -17.35
C VAL A 82 2.56 -7.52 -18.14
N THR A 83 3.81 -7.44 -17.71
CA THR A 83 4.90 -8.21 -18.29
C THR A 83 4.87 -9.67 -17.84
N ASN A 84 5.74 -10.49 -18.45
CA ASN A 84 6.03 -11.86 -18.02
C ASN A 84 6.63 -11.97 -16.61
N THR A 85 6.95 -10.86 -15.95
CA THR A 85 7.72 -10.85 -14.70
C THR A 85 6.89 -10.26 -13.57
N VAL A 86 6.34 -11.17 -12.78
CA VAL A 86 5.64 -10.86 -11.53
C VAL A 86 6.34 -11.63 -10.41
N LEU A 87 6.74 -10.91 -9.39
CA LEU A 87 7.39 -11.42 -8.19
C LEU A 87 6.38 -11.42 -7.05
N SER A 88 6.27 -12.52 -6.31
CA SER A 88 5.46 -12.59 -5.09
C SER A 88 6.32 -12.96 -3.89
N ILE A 89 6.32 -12.14 -2.87
CA ILE A 89 6.84 -12.45 -1.54
C ILE A 89 5.71 -13.08 -0.74
N LEU A 90 5.86 -14.35 -0.41
CA LEU A 90 4.88 -15.14 0.34
C LEU A 90 5.40 -15.39 1.74
N LYS A 91 4.50 -15.34 2.73
CA LYS A 91 4.77 -15.67 4.12
C LYS A 91 4.07 -16.98 4.48
N SER A 92 4.81 -17.89 5.10
CA SER A 92 4.23 -19.09 5.73
C SER A 92 4.88 -19.31 7.08
N LYS A 93 4.10 -19.12 8.15
CA LYS A 93 4.61 -19.07 9.54
C LYS A 93 5.70 -18.00 9.66
N ASP A 94 6.91 -18.39 10.03
CA ASP A 94 8.06 -17.51 10.25
C ASP A 94 9.02 -17.48 9.04
N ARG A 95 8.59 -18.00 7.88
CA ARG A 95 9.41 -18.06 6.67
C ARG A 95 8.83 -17.19 5.58
N TYR A 96 9.70 -16.48 4.87
CA TYR A 96 9.35 -15.74 3.67
C TYR A 96 10.05 -16.35 2.46
N ILE A 97 9.32 -16.41 1.36
CA ILE A 97 9.81 -16.96 0.10
C ILE A 97 9.48 -15.95 -0.99
N ILE A 98 10.45 -15.64 -1.83
CA ILE A 98 10.24 -14.88 -3.05
C ILE A 98 10.04 -15.87 -4.20
N ASP A 99 8.87 -15.85 -4.81
CA ASP A 99 8.52 -16.64 -5.98
C ASP A 99 8.54 -15.77 -7.25
N VAL A 100 9.33 -16.17 -8.25
CA VAL A 100 9.45 -15.52 -9.57
C VAL A 100 9.98 -16.52 -10.60
N HIS A 101 9.45 -16.56 -11.83
CA HIS A 101 9.94 -17.44 -12.91
C HIS A 101 10.13 -18.93 -12.53
N LYS A 102 9.23 -19.49 -11.70
CA LYS A 102 9.33 -20.85 -11.14
C LYS A 102 10.52 -21.08 -10.20
N GLN A 103 11.20 -20.02 -9.80
CA GLN A 103 12.22 -20.02 -8.77
C GLN A 103 11.61 -19.59 -7.44
N SER A 104 12.06 -20.22 -6.37
CA SER A 104 11.71 -19.86 -4.99
C SER A 104 12.99 -19.56 -4.24
N ILE A 105 13.07 -18.35 -3.68
CA ILE A 105 14.27 -17.84 -3.01
C ILE A 105 13.91 -17.56 -1.56
N GLU A 106 14.66 -18.13 -0.62
CA GLU A 106 14.48 -17.81 0.80
C GLU A 106 14.80 -16.34 1.05
N TYR A 107 13.89 -15.69 1.79
CA TYR A 107 13.95 -14.27 2.12
C TYR A 107 13.63 -14.09 3.59
N VAL A 108 14.28 -13.10 4.21
CA VAL A 108 14.03 -12.72 5.60
C VAL A 108 13.96 -11.20 5.61
N PRO A 109 12.76 -10.60 5.68
CA PRO A 109 12.63 -9.16 5.76
C PRO A 109 13.28 -8.66 7.05
N LYS A 110 14.09 -7.60 6.95
CA LYS A 110 14.80 -7.04 8.10
C LYS A 110 13.92 -6.13 8.95
N ASN A 111 12.92 -5.51 8.34
CA ASN A 111 11.99 -4.55 8.92
C ASN A 111 10.72 -4.47 8.03
N ASP A 112 9.83 -3.53 8.32
CA ASP A 112 8.61 -3.28 7.53
C ASP A 112 8.87 -2.51 6.21
N THR A 113 10.14 -2.28 5.84
CA THR A 113 10.54 -1.56 4.63
C THR A 113 11.37 -2.46 3.73
N VAL A 114 10.85 -2.77 2.54
CA VAL A 114 11.57 -3.57 1.55
C VAL A 114 12.31 -2.63 0.61
N PHE A 115 13.63 -2.80 0.49
CA PHE A 115 14.44 -2.05 -0.46
C PHE A 115 14.44 -2.78 -1.81
N VAL A 116 14.00 -2.09 -2.85
CA VAL A 116 13.94 -2.63 -4.20
C VAL A 116 14.84 -1.82 -5.11
N SER A 117 15.83 -2.47 -5.72
CA SER A 117 16.62 -1.86 -6.79
C SER A 117 16.24 -2.47 -8.12
N VAL A 118 15.80 -1.62 -9.04
CA VAL A 118 15.47 -1.97 -10.42
C VAL A 118 16.59 -1.45 -11.32
N VAL A 119 17.34 -2.35 -11.95
CA VAL A 119 18.30 -2.00 -13.00
C VAL A 119 17.65 -2.28 -14.34
N LEU A 120 17.20 -1.23 -15.01
CA LEU A 120 16.52 -1.33 -16.31
C LEU A 120 17.45 -0.81 -17.41
N ASN A 121 17.79 -1.65 -18.37
CA ASN A 121 18.71 -1.32 -19.47
C ASN A 121 20.04 -0.71 -18.96
N GLY A 122 20.53 -1.19 -17.81
CA GLY A 122 21.74 -0.69 -17.16
C GLY A 122 21.55 0.55 -16.27
N ASN A 123 20.36 1.17 -16.26
CA ASN A 123 20.06 2.30 -15.40
C ASN A 123 19.45 1.83 -14.07
N LYS A 124 20.10 2.18 -12.96
CA LYS A 124 19.66 1.79 -11.61
C LYS A 124 18.67 2.80 -11.03
N ASN A 125 17.55 2.30 -10.52
CA ASN A 125 16.55 3.04 -9.77
C ASN A 125 16.31 2.32 -8.42
N ASP A 126 16.29 3.08 -7.33
CA ASP A 126 16.18 2.54 -5.97
C ASP A 126 14.89 3.02 -5.30
N TYR A 127 14.16 2.09 -4.70
CA TYR A 127 12.86 2.32 -4.07
C TYR A 127 12.82 1.77 -2.66
N GLN A 128 12.10 2.47 -1.78
CA GLN A 128 11.80 2.03 -0.42
C GLN A 128 10.31 1.76 -0.34
N ILE A 129 9.95 0.51 -0.12
CA ILE A 129 8.56 0.08 -0.13
C ILE A 129 8.10 -0.17 1.30
N ASP A 130 7.19 0.67 1.76
CA ASP A 130 6.62 0.62 3.10
C ASP A 130 5.41 -0.32 3.11
N GLN A 131 5.51 -1.45 3.81
CA GLN A 131 4.46 -2.48 3.83
C GLN A 131 3.11 -1.97 4.37
N HIS A 132 3.10 -0.85 5.10
CA HIS A 132 1.88 -0.24 5.63
C HIS A 132 1.10 0.57 4.59
N LYS A 133 1.62 0.74 3.37
CA LYS A 133 0.97 1.49 2.27
C LYS A 133 0.33 0.60 1.20
N GLY A 134 0.43 -0.71 1.36
CA GLY A 134 -0.10 -1.69 0.43
C GLY A 134 0.87 -2.80 0.09
N LYS A 135 0.32 -3.92 -0.36
CA LYS A 135 1.11 -5.12 -0.72
C LYS A 135 1.31 -5.29 -2.21
N TYR A 136 0.64 -4.51 -3.06
CA TYR A 136 0.82 -4.57 -4.50
C TYR A 136 1.66 -3.38 -4.96
N VAL A 137 2.70 -3.68 -5.72
CA VAL A 137 3.66 -2.71 -6.24
C VAL A 137 3.68 -2.84 -7.75
N GLY A 138 3.49 -1.72 -8.43
CA GLY A 138 3.56 -1.60 -9.88
C GLY A 138 4.72 -0.72 -10.31
N PHE A 139 5.44 -1.14 -11.34
CA PHE A 139 6.39 -0.32 -12.06
C PHE A 139 5.96 -0.18 -13.51
N SER A 140 5.76 1.04 -13.97
CA SER A 140 5.43 1.36 -15.36
C SER A 140 6.53 2.21 -15.98
N LYS A 141 6.75 2.07 -17.29
CA LYS A 141 7.77 2.87 -17.99
C LYS A 141 7.13 4.09 -18.64
N ASN A 142 7.63 5.28 -18.30
CA ASN A 142 7.26 6.51 -18.98
C ASN A 142 7.83 6.56 -20.41
N LYS A 143 7.28 7.44 -21.24
CA LYS A 143 7.77 7.66 -22.62
C LYS A 143 9.22 8.13 -22.69
N ASP A 144 9.73 8.76 -21.64
CA ASP A 144 11.12 9.20 -21.53
C ASP A 144 12.07 8.10 -21.01
N GLY A 145 11.54 6.90 -20.74
CA GLY A 145 12.28 5.76 -20.22
C GLY A 145 12.45 5.76 -18.69
N SER A 146 11.93 6.77 -17.98
CA SER A 146 11.90 6.77 -16.52
C SER A 146 10.87 5.77 -16.00
N LEU A 147 11.08 5.28 -14.77
CA LEU A 147 10.15 4.38 -14.11
C LEU A 147 9.19 5.17 -13.21
N GLU A 148 7.90 4.99 -13.44
CA GLU A 148 6.84 5.35 -12.51
C GLU A 148 6.63 4.20 -11.53
N PHE A 149 6.43 4.55 -10.25
CA PHE A 149 6.22 3.60 -9.16
C PHE A 149 4.86 3.85 -8.52
N GLY A 150 4.08 2.79 -8.37
CA GLY A 150 2.81 2.78 -7.66
C GLY A 150 2.76 1.71 -6.58
N GLN A 151 1.99 1.95 -5.53
CA GLN A 151 1.73 0.98 -4.45
C GLN A 151 0.27 1.03 -4.02
N SER A 152 -0.35 -0.12 -3.80
CA SER A 152 -1.77 -0.23 -3.44
C SER A 152 -2.09 -1.41 -2.50
N GLU A 153 -3.18 -1.26 -1.75
CA GLU A 153 -3.75 -2.32 -0.89
C GLU A 153 -4.50 -3.38 -1.70
N GLU A 154 -5.14 -2.94 -2.79
CA GLU A 154 -5.92 -3.79 -3.68
C GLU A 154 -5.11 -4.15 -4.92
N ARG A 155 -5.32 -5.36 -5.42
CA ARG A 155 -4.67 -5.82 -6.66
C ARG A 155 -5.18 -4.92 -7.80
N PRO A 156 -4.29 -4.29 -8.59
CA PRO A 156 -4.71 -3.57 -9.78
C PRO A 156 -5.57 -4.47 -10.66
N MET A 157 -6.68 -3.92 -11.17
CA MET A 157 -7.43 -4.55 -12.24
C MET A 157 -6.73 -4.19 -13.54
N TYR A 158 -6.26 -5.21 -14.25
CA TYR A 158 -5.76 -5.06 -15.60
C TYR A 158 -6.92 -5.41 -16.53
N ASP A 159 -7.25 -4.51 -17.46
CA ASP A 159 -8.36 -4.64 -18.41
C ASP A 159 -8.05 -5.66 -19.53
#